data_AF-A0A4P8IWM7-F1
#
_entry.id   AF-A0A4P8IWM7-F1
#
_cell.length_a   1.000
_cell.length_b   1.000
_cell.length_c   1.000
_cell.angle_alpha   90.00
_cell.angle_beta   90.00
_cell.angle_gamma   90.00
#
_symmetry.space_group_name_H-M   'P 1'
#
loop_
_entity.id
_entity.type
_entity.pdbx_description
1 polymer ?
#
loop_
_entity_poly.entity_id
_entity_poly.type
_entity_poly.pdbx_seq_one_letter_code
_entity_poly.pdbx_strand_id
1 'polypeptide(L)'
;MEDSLLLEGNGYYCHCSVFEVKPGAWEASVLFERKSDHATGKTLIDGKRHKLSATFASRDEAMQAVSKYALDHAARDDTGL
;
A
#
# COMPACT_ATOMS: atom_id res chain seq x y z
N MET A 1 -0.52 7.91 -15.33
CA MET A 1 -1.02 8.73 -14.20
C MET A 1 -0.84 7.90 -12.94
N GLU A 2 -0.30 8.47 -11.87
CA GLU A 2 -0.12 7.79 -10.59
C GLU A 2 -0.97 8.51 -9.54
N ASP A 3 -1.59 7.73 -8.66
CA ASP A 3 -2.36 8.25 -7.54
C ASP A 3 -2.03 7.45 -6.28
N SER A 4 -2.06 8.13 -5.14
CA SER A 4 -1.58 7.56 -3.88
C SER A 4 -2.46 7.96 -2.70
N LEU A 5 -2.62 7.03 -1.77
CA LEU A 5 -3.38 7.20 -0.54
C LEU A 5 -2.58 6.65 0.63
N LEU A 6 -2.42 7.44 1.68
CA LEU A 6 -1.88 6.96 2.96
C LEU A 6 -3.03 6.46 3.84
N LEU A 7 -2.93 5.22 4.28
CA LEU A 7 -3.82 4.62 5.27
C LEU A 7 -3.07 4.27 6.54
N GLU A 8 -3.80 4.22 7.64
CA GLU A 8 -3.30 3.82 8.94
C GLU A 8 -4.02 2.56 9.40
N GLY A 9 -3.29 1.48 9.68
CA GLY A 9 -3.85 0.21 10.13
C GLY A 9 -2.94 -0.46 11.16
N ASN A 10 -3.49 -0.89 12.29
CA ASN A 10 -2.84 -1.65 13.37
C ASN A 10 -1.29 -1.50 13.49
N GLY A 11 -0.80 -0.32 13.85
CA GLY A 11 0.65 -0.09 14.04
C GLY A 11 1.47 0.14 12.77
N TYR A 12 0.84 0.16 11.60
CA TYR A 12 1.46 0.40 10.29
C TYR A 12 0.97 1.68 9.61
N TYR A 13 1.86 2.33 8.89
CA TYR A 13 1.54 3.21 7.77
C TYR A 13 1.47 2.36 6.50
N CYS A 14 0.42 2.54 5.72
CA CYS A 14 0.14 1.80 4.50
C CYS A 14 0.07 2.79 3.33
N HIS A 15 1.17 2.95 2.60
CA HIS A 15 1.26 3.83 1.45
C HIS A 15 0.75 3.09 0.21
N CYS A 16 -0.51 3.29 -0.13
CA CYS A 16 -1.15 2.69 -1.29
C CYS A 16 -0.88 3.53 -2.53
N SER A 17 -0.46 2.90 -3.62
CA SER A 17 -0.23 3.54 -4.91
C SER A 17 -0.91 2.74 -6.02
N VAL A 18 -1.54 3.46 -6.95
CA VAL A 18 -2.08 2.90 -8.19
C VAL A 18 -1.52 3.66 -9.38
N PHE A 19 -1.24 2.94 -10.46
CA PHE A 19 -0.68 3.54 -11.67
C PHE A 19 -1.24 2.88 -12.92
N GLU A 20 -1.53 3.72 -13.92
CA GLU A 20 -1.98 3.26 -15.22
C GLU A 20 -0.78 2.77 -16.05
N VAL A 21 -0.76 1.48 -16.39
CA VAL A 21 0.34 0.85 -17.16
C VAL A 21 0.12 0.92 -18.67
N LYS A 22 -1.14 0.90 -19.10
CA LYS A 22 -1.59 1.13 -20.48
C LYS A 22 -3.03 1.69 -20.41
N PRO A 23 -3.54 2.36 -21.46
CA PRO A 23 -4.85 2.98 -21.42
C PRO A 23 -5.94 2.02 -20.92
N GLY A 24 -6.58 2.38 -19.79
CA GLY A 24 -7.65 1.58 -19.18
C GLY A 24 -7.18 0.35 -18.39
N ALA A 25 -5.89 0.21 -18.09
CA ALA A 25 -5.35 -0.88 -17.29
C ALA A 25 -4.46 -0.36 -16.17
N TRP A 26 -4.83 -0.69 -14.94
CA TRP A 26 -4.24 -0.16 -13.72
C TRP A 26 -3.59 -1.26 -12.90
N GLU A 27 -2.42 -0.98 -12.34
CA GLU A 27 -1.77 -1.83 -11.35
C GLU A 27 -1.78 -1.13 -9.99
N ALA A 28 -1.63 -1.91 -8.93
CA ALA A 28 -1.64 -1.40 -7.56
C ALA A 28 -0.54 -2.02 -6.70
N SER A 29 -0.03 -1.22 -5.78
CA SER A 29 0.95 -1.66 -4.78
C SER A 29 0.77 -0.93 -3.47
N VAL A 30 1.18 -1.56 -2.38
CA VAL A 30 1.24 -0.94 -1.06
C VAL A 30 2.64 -1.08 -0.49
N LEU A 31 3.16 -0.02 0.11
CA LEU A 31 4.34 -0.05 0.97
C LEU A 31 3.88 0.03 2.43
N PHE A 32 4.22 -0.98 3.20
CA PHE A 32 4.02 -1.00 4.65
C PHE A 32 5.26 -0.47 5.35
N GLU A 33 5.06 0.30 6.41
CA GLU A 33 6.10 0.77 7.33
C GLU A 33 5.54 0.70 8.76
N ARG A 34 6.36 0.32 9.75
CA ARG A 34 5.92 0.33 11.16
C ARG A 34 5.90 1.75 11.70
N LYS A 35 4.79 2.17 12.32
CA LYS A 35 4.68 3.49 12.97
C LYS A 35 5.71 3.68 14.08
N SER A 36 6.11 2.61 14.77
CA SER A 36 7.12 2.67 15.83
C SER A 36 8.49 3.11 15.31
N ASP A 37 8.84 2.78 14.08
CA ASP A 37 10.13 3.17 13.51
C ASP A 37 10.20 4.67 13.28
N HIS A 38 9.08 5.30 12.92
CA HIS A 38 8.96 6.76 12.79
C HIS A 38 9.05 7.50 14.13
N ALA A 39 8.59 6.90 15.23
CA ALA A 39 8.66 7.50 16.56
C ALA A 39 10.09 7.50 17.17
N THR A 40 10.97 6.62 16.69
CA THR A 40 12.32 6.43 17.27
C THR A 40 13.40 7.34 16.68
N GLY A 41 13.01 8.31 15.83
CA GLY A 41 13.97 9.22 15.19
C GLY A 41 14.93 8.52 14.22
N LYS A 42 14.58 7.31 13.77
CA LYS A 42 15.32 6.61 12.72
C LYS A 42 15.32 7.45 11.45
N THR A 43 16.49 7.60 10.84
CA THR A 43 16.66 8.29 9.55
C THR A 43 16.37 7.38 8.36
N LEU A 44 16.31 6.06 8.59
CA LEU A 44 15.95 5.03 7.62
C LEU A 44 14.82 4.18 8.21
N ILE A 45 13.70 4.14 7.50
CA ILE A 45 12.53 3.36 7.89
C ILE A 45 12.49 2.11 7.04
N ASP A 46 12.44 0.95 7.71
CA ASP A 46 12.27 -0.32 7.01
C ASP A 46 10.84 -0.40 6.48
N GLY A 47 10.73 -0.73 5.20
CA GLY A 47 9.45 -0.84 4.52
C GLY A 47 9.36 -2.09 3.67
N LYS A 48 8.17 -2.71 3.63
CA LYS A 48 7.89 -3.87 2.78
C LYS A 48 6.86 -3.51 1.73
N ARG A 49 7.23 -3.66 0.46
CA ARG A 49 6.32 -3.39 -0.67
C ARG A 49 5.67 -4.67 -1.17
N HIS A 50 4.35 -4.68 -1.21
CA HIS A 50 3.54 -5.71 -1.84
C HIS A 50 2.95 -5.17 -3.13
N LYS A 51 3.10 -5.92 -4.23
CA LYS A 51 2.42 -5.63 -5.50
C LYS A 51 1.21 -6.55 -5.61
N LEU A 52 0.05 -6.00 -5.97
CA LEU A 52 -1.11 -6.83 -6.27
C LEU A 52 -0.89 -7.42 -7.67
N SER A 53 -1.02 -8.74 -7.82
CA SER A 53 -0.79 -9.43 -9.10
C SER A 53 -1.89 -9.18 -10.14
N ALA A 54 -3.00 -8.55 -9.73
CA ALA A 54 -4.13 -8.25 -10.60
C ALA A 54 -3.93 -6.92 -11.35
N THR A 55 -4.46 -6.86 -12.56
CA THR A 55 -4.66 -5.62 -13.32
C THR A 55 -6.13 -5.23 -13.24
N PHE A 56 -6.42 -3.96 -12.99
CA PHE A 56 -7.76 -3.42 -12.78
C PHE A 56 -8.22 -2.59 -13.98
N ALA A 57 -9.54 -2.52 -14.20
CA ALA A 57 -10.12 -1.82 -15.34
C ALA A 57 -10.25 -0.31 -15.09
N SER A 58 -10.15 0.12 -13.83
CA SER A 58 -10.22 1.54 -13.45
C SER A 58 -9.28 1.87 -12.30
N ARG A 59 -8.94 3.16 -12.19
CA ARG A 59 -8.20 3.72 -11.06
C ARG A 59 -8.88 3.43 -9.73
N ASP A 60 -10.19 3.66 -9.67
CA ASP A 60 -10.94 3.57 -8.41
C ASP A 60 -11.06 2.12 -7.93
N GLU A 61 -11.24 1.17 -8.85
CA GLU A 61 -11.20 -0.26 -8.54
C GLU A 61 -9.83 -0.68 -7.99
N ALA A 62 -8.74 -0.25 -8.65
CA ALA A 62 -7.38 -0.50 -8.18
C ALA A 62 -7.16 0.07 -6.77
N MET A 63 -7.63 1.30 -6.53
CA MET A 63 -7.44 1.99 -5.25
C MET A 63 -8.22 1.32 -4.13
N GLN A 64 -9.47 0.92 -4.38
CA GLN A 64 -10.29 0.18 -3.42
C GLN A 64 -9.65 -1.19 -3.10
N ALA A 65 -9.18 -1.91 -4.12
CA ALA A 65 -8.57 -3.21 -3.95
C ALA A 65 -7.29 -3.14 -3.10
N VAL A 66 -6.39 -2.20 -3.39
CA VAL A 66 -5.14 -2.04 -2.63
C VAL A 66 -5.39 -1.52 -1.22
N SER A 67 -6.36 -0.62 -1.03
CA SER A 67 -6.74 -0.12 0.28
C SER A 67 -7.25 -1.24 1.18
N LYS A 68 -8.15 -2.09 0.65
CA LYS A 68 -8.65 -3.26 1.36
C LYS A 68 -7.52 -4.25 1.67
N TYR A 69 -6.69 -4.56 0.68
CA TYR A 69 -5.54 -5.45 0.85
C TYR A 69 -4.62 -4.94 1.97
N ALA A 70 -4.30 -3.65 1.97
CA ALA A 70 -3.45 -3.02 2.96
C ALA A 70 -3.99 -3.16 4.39
N LEU A 71 -5.25 -2.76 4.60
CA LEU A 71 -5.88 -2.82 5.92
C LEU A 71 -6.02 -4.27 6.42
N ASP A 72 -6.41 -5.20 5.55
CA ASP A 72 -6.56 -6.61 5.91
C ASP A 72 -5.22 -7.24 6.33
N HIS A 73 -4.10 -6.89 5.67
CA HIS A 73 -2.77 -7.43 6.03
C HIS A 73 -2.20 -6.75 7.28
N ALA A 74 -2.35 -5.43 7.41
CA ALA A 74 -1.94 -4.71 8.63
C ALA A 74 -2.69 -5.21 9.87
N ALA A 75 -4.01 -5.45 9.76
CA ALA A 75 -4.81 -5.99 10.86
C ALA A 75 -4.38 -7.39 11.32
N ARG A 76 -3.77 -8.18 10.43
CA ARG A 76 -3.29 -9.55 10.69
C ARG A 76 -1.80 -9.62 10.99
N ASP A 77 -1.12 -8.47 11.04
CA ASP A 77 0.34 -8.38 11.13
C ASP A 77 1.09 -9.13 10.01
N ASP A 78 0.41 -9.37 8.88
CA ASP A 78 0.91 -10.14 7.74
C ASP A 78 1.51 -9.21 6.69
N THR A 79 2.43 -8.34 7.12
CA THR A 79 3.07 -7.33 6.26
C THR A 79 4.47 -7.73 5.83
N GLY A 80 5.04 -8.78 6.42
CA GLY A 80 6.41 -9.23 6.17
C GLY A 80 7.51 -8.34 6.76
N LEU A 81 7.16 -7.43 7.67
CA LEU A 81 8.07 -6.64 8.52
C LEU A 81 8.30 -7.28 9.88
#